data_AF-A0A917H3M2-F1
#
_entry.id   AF-A0A917H3M2-F1
#
_cell.length_a   1.000
_cell.length_b   1.000
_cell.length_c   1.000
_cell.angle_alpha   90.00
_cell.angle_beta   90.00
_cell.angle_gamma   90.00
#
_symmetry.space_group_name_H-M   'P 1'
#
loop_
_entity.id
_entity.type
_entity.pdbx_description
1 polymer ?
#
loop_
_entity_poly.entity_id
_entity_poly.type
_entity_poly.pdbx_seq_one_letter_code
_entity_poly.pdbx_strand_id
1 'polypeptide(L)'
;MSGAKDVTLTCVRIKTLFAAFFAPVLAIALASTVFAQDTNAFLGRWDMTVTPADGTPYPQWMELTEDGGKIEGKLQPRGGAWHPIAGARVEAGKLIVDVGHAGPGSEVRWELTSPSAGKLTGVEKRGDVDGPSLVGVKAPLLDRPMPKRWTKPRALFDGKDLKGWEPIEHVENNKWVARDGELVNDNPEVPGQKMRPAANIMTTEKFQDFKLHIEVNCPEGGNSGIYLRGRYELQVGTEGGRIPSHEMGAIYSWYAPPEGAKNDLGQWTTFDVTLVGRHVTVLRDGKMYHDNVELPGPTGGALDSNEGEPGPIYLQGDHHGVIQYRNITISVPKK
;
A
#
# COMPACT_ATOMS: atom_id res chain seq x y z
N MET A 1 -15.99 20.23 -113.40
CA MET A 1 -14.84 19.74 -114.19
C MET A 1 -13.70 19.46 -113.24
N SER A 2 -13.11 18.26 -113.37
CA SER A 2 -11.89 17.75 -112.69
C SER A 2 -11.98 17.60 -111.16
N GLY A 3 -11.75 16.45 -110.53
CA GLY A 3 -11.29 15.15 -111.00
C GLY A 3 -10.92 14.35 -109.76
N ALA A 4 -11.55 13.18 -109.58
CA ALA A 4 -11.23 12.21 -108.54
C ALA A 4 -10.16 11.21 -109.02
N LYS A 5 -9.37 10.66 -108.09
CA LYS A 5 -8.83 9.27 -107.99
C LYS A 5 -7.66 9.24 -106.98
N ASP A 6 -7.81 8.55 -105.84
CA ASP A 6 -7.40 7.14 -105.55
C ASP A 6 -5.89 7.03 -105.22
N VAL A 7 -5.32 6.26 -104.29
CA VAL A 7 -5.67 5.14 -103.37
C VAL A 7 -4.46 5.06 -102.38
N THR A 8 -4.53 4.63 -101.11
CA THR A 8 -4.23 3.25 -100.64
C THR A 8 -4.37 3.14 -99.12
N LEU A 9 -5.05 2.08 -98.66
CA LEU A 9 -5.12 1.60 -97.27
C LEU A 9 -3.84 0.86 -96.85
N THR A 10 -3.46 0.96 -95.57
CA THR A 10 -3.08 -0.23 -94.78
C THR A 10 -3.43 -0.09 -93.29
N CYS A 11 -3.99 -1.20 -92.79
CA CYS A 11 -4.45 -1.57 -91.44
C CYS A 11 -3.40 -1.30 -90.32
N VAL A 12 -3.73 -1.08 -89.04
CA VAL A 12 -4.03 -2.14 -88.03
C VAL A 12 -4.45 -1.49 -86.68
N ARG A 13 -5.61 -1.95 -86.16
CA ARG A 13 -6.02 -2.29 -84.76
C ARG A 13 -5.65 -1.34 -83.58
N ILE A 14 -6.44 -1.12 -82.52
CA ILE A 14 -7.38 -1.95 -81.73
C ILE A 14 -8.32 -1.00 -80.97
N LYS A 15 -9.55 -1.47 -80.73
CA LYS A 15 -10.60 -0.81 -79.91
C LYS A 15 -10.17 -0.67 -78.44
N THR A 16 -10.48 0.46 -77.81
CA THR A 16 -10.86 0.46 -76.38
C THR A 16 -11.83 1.59 -76.09
N LEU A 17 -13.10 1.24 -75.85
CA LEU A 17 -14.06 2.08 -75.14
C LEU A 17 -13.61 2.14 -73.67
N PHE A 18 -13.50 3.32 -73.09
CA PHE A 18 -13.56 3.49 -71.64
C PHE A 18 -14.86 4.20 -71.29
N ALA A 19 -15.80 3.41 -70.78
CA ALA A 19 -16.95 3.87 -70.04
C ALA A 19 -16.52 4.18 -68.59
N ALA A 20 -17.09 5.26 -68.07
CA ALA A 20 -17.38 5.63 -66.68
C ALA A 20 -16.74 4.80 -65.55
N PHE A 21 -16.15 5.48 -64.56
CA PHE A 21 -16.58 5.38 -63.15
C PHE A 21 -15.99 6.57 -62.36
N PHE A 22 -16.86 7.48 -61.92
CA PHE A 22 -16.58 8.42 -60.84
C PHE A 22 -16.55 7.60 -59.54
N ALA A 23 -15.38 7.47 -58.91
CA ALA A 23 -15.26 7.01 -57.53
C ALA A 23 -14.99 8.24 -56.66
N PRO A 24 -15.84 8.58 -55.66
CA PRO A 24 -15.45 9.55 -54.66
C PRO A 24 -14.44 8.87 -53.73
N VAL A 25 -13.22 9.41 -53.69
CA VAL A 25 -12.25 9.07 -52.65
C VAL A 25 -12.82 9.58 -51.33
N LEU A 26 -13.54 8.70 -50.62
CA LEU A 26 -13.89 8.89 -49.22
C LEU A 26 -12.57 8.75 -48.44
N ALA A 27 -11.94 9.87 -48.13
CA ALA A 27 -10.86 9.90 -47.16
C ALA A 27 -11.45 9.47 -45.81
N ILE A 28 -11.30 8.19 -45.48
CA ILE A 28 -11.51 7.69 -44.14
C ILE A 28 -10.43 8.35 -43.30
N ALA A 29 -10.78 9.45 -42.63
CA ALA A 29 -10.04 9.90 -41.48
C ALA A 29 -10.07 8.75 -40.48
N LEU A 30 -8.96 8.01 -40.37
CA LEU A 30 -8.65 7.23 -39.19
C LEU A 30 -8.58 8.23 -38.05
N ALA A 31 -9.73 8.55 -37.46
CA ALA A 31 -9.78 9.11 -36.14
C ALA A 31 -9.14 8.05 -35.25
N SER A 32 -7.86 8.25 -34.94
CA SER A 32 -7.22 7.63 -33.80
C SER A 32 -8.07 8.05 -32.61
N THR A 33 -9.07 7.25 -32.24
CA THR A 33 -9.67 7.34 -30.91
C THR A 33 -8.58 6.86 -29.97
N VAL A 34 -7.63 7.74 -29.66
CA VAL A 34 -6.98 7.70 -28.36
C VAL A 34 -8.14 7.79 -27.41
N PHE A 35 -8.56 6.65 -26.87
CA PHE A 35 -9.48 6.64 -25.75
C PHE A 35 -8.79 7.48 -24.69
N ALA A 36 -9.22 8.73 -24.52
CA ALA A 36 -8.88 9.50 -23.35
C ALA A 36 -9.42 8.65 -22.19
N GLN A 37 -8.51 7.96 -21.49
CA GLN A 37 -8.91 7.19 -20.35
C GLN A 37 -9.48 8.21 -19.36
N ASP A 38 -10.75 8.03 -19.00
CA ASP A 38 -11.42 8.93 -18.06
C ASP A 38 -10.57 9.02 -16.78
N THR A 39 -10.19 10.23 -16.38
CA THR A 39 -9.44 10.49 -15.14
C THR A 39 -10.07 9.76 -13.96
N ASN A 40 -11.41 9.63 -13.95
CA ASN A 40 -12.17 8.89 -12.94
C ASN A 40 -11.73 7.42 -12.78
N ALA A 41 -11.20 6.80 -13.84
CA ALA A 41 -10.70 5.43 -13.80
C ALA A 41 -9.47 5.26 -12.89
N PHE A 42 -8.76 6.36 -12.61
CA PHE A 42 -7.56 6.39 -11.79
C PHE A 42 -7.79 6.93 -10.37
N LEU A 43 -8.83 7.74 -10.16
CA LEU A 43 -9.10 8.35 -8.85
C LEU A 43 -9.49 7.32 -7.80
N GLY A 44 -9.25 7.63 -6.52
CA GLY A 44 -9.57 6.86 -5.31
C GLY A 44 -8.36 6.13 -4.72
N ARG A 45 -8.64 5.18 -3.83
CA ARG A 45 -7.63 4.43 -3.06
C ARG A 45 -7.25 3.12 -3.75
N TRP A 46 -5.97 2.78 -3.70
CA TRP A 46 -5.37 1.67 -4.43
C TRP A 46 -4.38 0.90 -3.56
N ASP A 47 -4.63 -0.40 -3.48
CA ASP A 47 -3.72 -1.39 -2.96
C ASP A 47 -2.68 -1.68 -4.05
N MET A 48 -1.45 -1.23 -3.84
CA MET A 48 -0.38 -1.31 -4.85
C MET A 48 0.61 -2.42 -4.48
N THR A 49 0.96 -3.25 -5.46
CA THR A 49 2.03 -4.23 -5.36
C THR A 49 3.12 -3.85 -6.34
N VAL A 50 4.33 -3.68 -5.81
CA VAL A 50 5.52 -3.36 -6.60
C VAL A 50 6.37 -4.62 -6.71
N THR A 51 6.73 -5.02 -7.93
CA THR A 51 7.55 -6.20 -8.19
C THR A 51 8.84 -5.78 -8.89
N PRO A 52 9.98 -5.77 -8.18
CA PRO A 52 11.30 -5.50 -8.74
C PRO A 52 11.79 -6.62 -9.66
N ALA A 53 12.95 -6.40 -10.27
CA ALA A 53 13.59 -7.38 -11.16
C ALA A 53 13.99 -8.69 -10.47
N ASP A 54 14.21 -8.66 -9.15
CA ASP A 54 14.47 -9.87 -8.36
C ASP A 54 13.21 -10.74 -8.13
N GLY A 55 12.04 -10.24 -8.55
CA GLY A 55 10.76 -10.93 -8.48
C GLY A 55 10.14 -10.98 -7.09
N THR A 56 10.72 -10.33 -6.06
CA THR A 56 10.17 -10.34 -4.71
C THR A 56 9.22 -9.14 -4.52
N PRO A 57 7.89 -9.34 -4.56
CA PRO A 57 6.95 -8.24 -4.47
C PRO A 57 6.93 -7.63 -3.08
N TYR A 58 6.59 -6.35 -2.99
CA TYR A 58 6.32 -5.67 -1.73
C TYR A 58 5.13 -4.73 -1.83
N PRO A 59 4.45 -4.46 -0.71
CA PRO A 59 3.27 -3.61 -0.71
C PRO A 59 3.61 -2.13 -0.70
N GLN A 60 2.71 -1.36 -1.32
CA GLN A 60 2.58 0.08 -1.22
C GLN A 60 1.09 0.43 -1.31
N TRP A 61 0.75 1.69 -1.10
CA TRP A 61 -0.63 2.15 -1.23
C TRP A 61 -0.68 3.57 -1.77
N MET A 62 -1.73 3.89 -2.52
CA MET A 62 -1.91 5.22 -3.12
C MET A 62 -3.37 5.69 -3.01
N GLU A 63 -3.58 6.96 -2.70
CA GLU A 63 -4.87 7.65 -2.86
C GLU A 63 -4.72 8.79 -3.84
N LEU A 64 -5.64 8.86 -4.81
CA LEU A 64 -5.72 9.93 -5.79
C LEU A 64 -7.08 10.62 -5.71
N THR A 65 -7.07 11.94 -5.72
CA THR A 65 -8.27 12.79 -5.74
C THR A 65 -8.14 13.83 -6.85
N GLU A 66 -9.26 14.35 -7.32
CA GLU A 66 -9.29 15.43 -8.30
C GLU A 66 -10.03 16.62 -7.71
N ASP A 67 -9.42 17.80 -7.82
CA ASP A 67 -10.04 19.08 -7.51
C ASP A 67 -9.74 20.07 -8.64
N GLY A 68 -10.78 20.60 -9.27
CA GLY A 68 -10.66 21.60 -10.34
C GLY A 68 -9.77 21.20 -11.51
N GLY A 69 -9.75 19.92 -11.92
CA GLY A 69 -8.91 19.41 -13.01
C GLY A 69 -7.47 19.06 -12.59
N LYS A 70 -7.09 19.27 -11.33
CA LYS A 70 -5.78 18.89 -10.79
C LYS A 70 -5.89 17.56 -10.03
N ILE A 71 -5.02 16.62 -10.36
CA ILE A 71 -4.89 15.36 -9.60
C ILE A 71 -3.93 15.59 -8.44
N GLU A 72 -4.40 15.31 -7.23
CA GLU A 72 -3.61 15.29 -6.00
C GLU A 72 -3.62 13.87 -5.42
N GLY A 73 -2.71 13.60 -4.49
CA GLY A 73 -2.69 12.28 -3.89
C GLY A 73 -1.65 12.08 -2.80
N LYS A 74 -1.75 10.91 -2.18
CA LYS A 74 -0.85 10.42 -1.14
C LYS A 74 -0.29 9.07 -1.57
N LEU A 75 0.95 8.83 -1.17
CA LEU A 75 1.62 7.55 -1.33
C LEU A 75 2.12 7.04 0.01
N GLN A 76 1.85 5.79 0.32
CA GLN A 76 2.50 5.04 1.38
C GLN A 76 3.56 4.11 0.74
N PRO A 77 4.87 4.41 0.92
CA PRO A 77 5.94 3.51 0.49
C PRO A 77 5.99 2.22 1.34
N ARG A 78 6.88 1.29 0.95
CA ARG A 78 7.05 -0.01 1.64
C ARG A 78 7.31 0.14 3.14
N GLY A 79 8.07 1.17 3.53
CA GLY A 79 8.40 1.47 4.91
C GLY A 79 8.50 2.97 5.13
N GLY A 80 8.40 3.39 6.38
CA GLY A 80 8.36 4.81 6.76
C GLY A 80 7.00 5.45 6.51
N ALA A 81 6.97 6.78 6.59
CA ALA A 81 5.75 7.58 6.54
C ALA A 81 5.14 7.68 5.13
N TRP A 82 3.82 7.86 5.07
CA TRP A 82 3.17 8.32 3.85
C TRP A 82 3.60 9.76 3.53
N HIS A 83 3.52 10.14 2.26
CA HIS A 83 3.79 11.50 1.81
C HIS A 83 2.87 11.89 0.64
N PRO A 84 2.64 13.19 0.39
CA PRO A 84 1.97 13.60 -0.84
C PRO A 84 2.79 13.21 -2.07
N ILE A 85 2.11 12.91 -3.17
CA ILE A 85 2.76 12.82 -4.48
C ILE A 85 3.26 14.21 -4.90
N ALA A 86 4.32 14.27 -5.70
CA ALA A 86 4.83 15.53 -6.25
C ALA A 86 3.92 16.10 -7.34
N GLY A 87 3.20 15.22 -8.06
CA GLY A 87 2.24 15.60 -9.08
C GLY A 87 1.62 14.38 -9.75
N ALA A 88 0.52 14.59 -10.47
CA ALA A 88 -0.05 13.59 -11.35
C ALA A 88 -0.77 14.22 -12.53
N ARG A 89 -0.77 13.52 -13.67
CA ARG A 89 -1.41 13.96 -14.91
C ARG A 89 -1.75 12.78 -15.80
N VAL A 90 -2.77 12.92 -16.64
CA VAL A 90 -3.12 11.92 -17.65
C VAL A 90 -2.56 12.34 -19.00
N GLU A 91 -1.69 11.51 -19.59
CA GLU A 91 -1.07 11.75 -20.88
C GLU A 91 -1.23 10.50 -21.75
N ALA A 92 -1.76 10.67 -22.98
CA ALA A 92 -1.97 9.57 -23.93
C ALA A 92 -2.69 8.33 -23.33
N GLY A 93 -3.65 8.57 -22.43
CA GLY A 93 -4.43 7.51 -21.77
C GLY A 93 -3.70 6.81 -20.61
N LYS A 94 -2.50 7.23 -20.24
CA LYS A 94 -1.79 6.77 -19.05
C LYS A 94 -1.87 7.81 -17.94
N LEU A 95 -1.97 7.37 -16.70
CA LEU A 95 -1.69 8.22 -15.55
C LEU A 95 -0.18 8.24 -15.31
N ILE A 96 0.39 9.43 -15.29
CA ILE A 96 1.75 9.69 -14.85
C ILE A 96 1.66 10.21 -13.41
N VAL A 97 2.28 9.51 -12.46
CA VAL A 97 2.39 9.94 -11.06
C VAL A 97 3.85 10.26 -10.76
N ASP A 98 4.13 11.50 -10.43
CA ASP A 98 5.45 11.92 -9.95
C ASP A 98 5.49 11.67 -8.44
N VAL A 99 6.21 10.63 -8.01
CA VAL A 99 6.20 10.15 -6.62
C VAL A 99 6.96 11.10 -5.68
N GLY A 100 7.89 11.90 -6.21
CA GLY A 100 8.74 12.81 -5.44
C GLY A 100 10.14 12.23 -5.17
N HIS A 101 11.09 13.10 -4.81
CA HIS A 101 12.49 12.73 -4.56
C HIS A 101 12.70 12.23 -3.13
N ALA A 102 13.37 11.08 -2.98
CA ALA A 102 14.06 10.69 -1.76
C ALA A 102 15.57 11.00 -1.90
N GLY A 103 15.95 12.28 -1.85
CA GLY A 103 17.37 12.72 -1.90
C GLY A 103 17.97 12.94 -3.30
N PRO A 104 19.31 13.06 -3.43
CA PRO A 104 19.98 13.29 -4.71
C PRO A 104 19.85 12.05 -5.61
N GLY A 105 19.00 12.13 -6.63
CA GLY A 105 18.73 11.03 -7.56
C GLY A 105 17.79 11.46 -8.68
N SER A 106 17.62 10.61 -9.69
CA SER A 106 16.71 10.85 -10.81
C SER A 106 15.25 10.84 -10.35
N GLU A 107 14.41 11.65 -11.00
CA GLU A 107 12.97 11.68 -10.83
C GLU A 107 12.35 10.27 -10.97
N VAL A 108 11.57 9.87 -9.97
CA VAL A 108 10.80 8.62 -9.98
C VAL A 108 9.38 8.93 -10.41
N ARG A 109 8.95 8.29 -11.50
CA ARG A 109 7.60 8.43 -12.05
C ARG A 109 6.95 7.07 -12.17
N TRP A 110 5.64 6.98 -11.96
CA TRP A 110 4.87 5.79 -12.28
C TRP A 110 4.05 6.06 -13.53
N GLU A 111 4.17 5.18 -14.51
CA GLU A 111 3.29 5.15 -15.67
C GLU A 111 2.26 4.04 -15.49
N LEU A 112 1.00 4.42 -15.28
CA LEU A 112 -0.09 3.50 -14.96
C LEU A 112 -1.18 3.54 -16.04
N THR A 113 -1.77 2.38 -16.33
CA THR A 113 -2.97 2.21 -17.14
C THR A 113 -4.07 1.55 -16.32
N SER A 114 -5.34 1.77 -16.65
CA SER A 114 -6.44 0.97 -16.09
C SER A 114 -6.96 -0.01 -17.13
N PRO A 115 -6.46 -1.26 -17.15
CA PRO A 115 -6.90 -2.25 -18.15
C PRO A 115 -8.37 -2.68 -17.97
N SER A 116 -8.93 -2.48 -16.77
CA SER A 116 -10.33 -2.74 -16.44
C SER A 116 -10.71 -2.01 -15.16
N ALA A 117 -12.00 -1.78 -14.94
CA ALA A 117 -12.52 -1.14 -13.73
C ALA A 117 -11.91 -1.77 -12.45
N GLY A 118 -11.36 -0.90 -11.59
CA GLY A 118 -10.76 -1.30 -10.32
C GLY A 118 -9.41 -2.02 -10.41
N LYS A 119 -8.74 -1.99 -11.57
CA LYS A 119 -7.36 -2.47 -11.73
C LYS A 119 -6.47 -1.38 -12.32
N LEU A 120 -5.23 -1.35 -11.85
CA LEU A 120 -4.13 -0.61 -12.45
C LEU A 120 -2.99 -1.56 -12.80
N THR A 121 -2.28 -1.26 -13.87
CA THR A 121 -1.02 -1.91 -14.23
C THR A 121 -0.03 -0.85 -14.70
N GLY A 122 1.26 -1.05 -14.47
CA GLY A 122 2.23 -0.10 -14.97
C GLY A 122 3.65 -0.41 -14.56
N VAL A 123 4.48 0.62 -14.63
CA VAL A 123 5.92 0.52 -14.41
C VAL A 123 6.43 1.77 -13.71
N GLU A 124 7.33 1.59 -12.76
CA GLU A 124 8.14 2.68 -12.22
C GLU A 124 9.24 3.05 -13.23
N LYS A 125 9.45 4.34 -13.46
CA LYS A 125 10.43 4.90 -14.38
C LYS A 125 11.42 5.76 -13.61
N ARG A 126 12.71 5.64 -13.97
CA ARG A 126 13.77 6.57 -13.57
C ARG A 126 14.38 7.18 -14.82
N GLY A 127 13.96 8.40 -15.15
CA GLY A 127 14.15 8.93 -16.50
C GLY A 127 13.41 8.07 -17.52
N ASP A 128 14.13 7.52 -18.51
CA ASP A 128 13.61 6.62 -19.55
C ASP A 128 13.80 5.12 -19.21
N VAL A 129 14.41 4.81 -18.07
CA VAL A 129 14.71 3.43 -17.67
C VAL A 129 13.53 2.83 -16.94
N ASP A 130 13.09 1.66 -17.40
CA ASP A 130 12.09 0.82 -16.72
C ASP A 130 12.68 0.23 -15.44
N GLY A 131 11.94 0.42 -14.36
CA GLY A 131 12.20 -0.16 -13.05
C GLY A 131 11.17 -1.25 -12.71
N PRO A 132 10.79 -1.36 -11.44
CA PRO A 132 9.78 -2.32 -10.98
C PRO A 132 8.44 -2.22 -11.72
N SER A 133 7.79 -3.37 -11.90
CA SER A 133 6.40 -3.41 -12.37
C SER A 133 5.44 -3.09 -11.22
N LEU A 134 4.31 -2.49 -11.57
CA LEU A 134 3.29 -2.01 -10.64
C LEU A 134 1.96 -2.68 -10.98
N VAL A 135 1.28 -3.21 -9.98
CA VAL A 135 -0.11 -3.67 -10.08
C VAL A 135 -0.91 -3.00 -8.97
N GLY A 136 -2.05 -2.41 -9.32
CA GLY A 136 -2.97 -1.82 -8.37
C GLY A 136 -4.32 -2.51 -8.40
N VAL A 137 -4.90 -2.75 -7.24
CA VAL A 137 -6.31 -3.14 -7.10
C VAL A 137 -7.02 -2.06 -6.30
N LYS A 138 -8.28 -1.77 -6.66
CA LYS A 138 -9.07 -0.80 -5.92
C LYS A 138 -9.18 -1.23 -4.46
N ALA A 139 -8.78 -0.36 -3.54
CA ALA A 139 -8.88 -0.66 -2.12
C ALA A 139 -10.36 -0.86 -1.75
N PRO A 140 -10.71 -1.95 -1.04
CA PRO A 140 -12.08 -2.22 -0.65
C PRO A 140 -12.59 -1.13 0.29
N LEU A 141 -13.91 -0.88 0.33
CA LEU A 141 -14.48 0.13 1.24
C LEU A 141 -14.31 -0.26 2.71
N LEU A 142 -14.48 -1.55 3.01
CA LEU A 142 -14.44 -2.12 4.37
C LEU A 142 -15.38 -1.43 5.36
N ASP A 143 -16.46 -0.80 4.88
CA ASP A 143 -17.51 -0.25 5.72
C ASP A 143 -18.38 -1.40 6.25
N ARG A 144 -18.21 -1.71 7.54
CA ARG A 144 -18.85 -2.85 8.20
C ARG A 144 -19.43 -2.41 9.54
N PRO A 145 -20.67 -2.81 9.87
CA PRO A 145 -21.29 -2.42 11.12
C PRO A 145 -20.60 -3.10 12.30
N MET A 146 -20.50 -2.40 13.43
CA MET A 146 -19.98 -2.94 14.69
C MET A 146 -20.73 -4.22 15.10
N PRO A 147 -20.03 -5.35 15.30
CA PRO A 147 -20.64 -6.59 15.78
C PRO A 147 -21.31 -6.42 17.14
N LYS A 148 -22.55 -6.91 17.25
CA LYS A 148 -23.34 -6.87 18.50
C LYS A 148 -22.84 -7.83 19.59
N ARG A 149 -22.13 -8.89 19.20
CA ARG A 149 -21.67 -9.95 20.11
C ARG A 149 -20.26 -10.40 19.74
N TRP A 150 -19.44 -10.58 20.77
CA TRP A 150 -18.05 -11.01 20.67
C TRP A 150 -17.83 -12.31 21.43
N THR A 151 -16.85 -13.11 21.01
CA THR A 151 -16.39 -14.25 21.81
C THR A 151 -15.78 -13.77 23.13
N LYS A 152 -15.71 -14.66 24.12
CA LYS A 152 -14.85 -14.38 25.29
C LYS A 152 -13.40 -14.21 24.81
N PRO A 153 -12.60 -13.32 25.43
CA PRO A 153 -11.19 -13.20 25.10
C PRO A 153 -10.47 -14.53 25.28
N ARG A 154 -9.58 -14.86 24.35
CA ARG A 154 -8.65 -15.99 24.47
C ARG A 154 -7.22 -15.50 24.29
N ALA A 155 -6.28 -16.15 24.95
CA ALA A 155 -4.87 -15.82 24.82
C ALA A 155 -4.34 -16.14 23.41
N LEU A 156 -3.50 -15.25 22.89
CA LEU A 156 -2.62 -15.48 21.73
C LEU A 156 -1.20 -15.86 22.17
N PHE A 157 -0.86 -15.64 23.44
CA PHE A 157 0.41 -16.04 24.04
C PHE A 157 0.15 -16.59 25.44
N ASP A 158 0.69 -17.77 25.77
CA ASP A 158 0.40 -18.48 27.01
C ASP A 158 1.49 -18.33 28.08
N GLY A 159 2.53 -17.54 27.79
CA GLY A 159 3.65 -17.30 28.69
C GLY A 159 4.78 -18.33 28.63
N LYS A 160 4.66 -19.38 27.80
CA LYS A 160 5.58 -20.54 27.86
C LYS A 160 6.47 -20.69 26.64
N ASP A 161 5.91 -20.52 25.45
CA ASP A 161 6.63 -20.66 24.20
C ASP A 161 6.01 -19.79 23.10
N LEU A 162 6.64 -19.77 21.92
CA LEU A 162 6.16 -19.02 20.76
C LEU A 162 5.11 -19.80 19.95
N LYS A 163 4.44 -20.81 20.51
CA LYS A 163 3.42 -21.55 19.77
C LYS A 163 2.31 -20.60 19.31
N GLY A 164 2.00 -20.64 18.02
CA GLY A 164 1.06 -19.71 17.40
C GLY A 164 1.70 -18.44 16.86
N TRP A 165 3.02 -18.29 17.00
CA TRP A 165 3.82 -17.21 16.44
C TRP A 165 4.92 -17.79 15.54
N GLU A 166 5.24 -17.09 14.46
CA GLU A 166 6.33 -17.44 13.56
C GLU A 166 7.20 -16.23 13.22
N PRO A 167 8.53 -16.39 13.16
CA PRO A 167 9.42 -15.32 12.73
C PRO A 167 9.31 -15.09 11.23
N ILE A 168 9.36 -13.83 10.84
CA ILE A 168 9.36 -13.34 9.46
C ILE A 168 10.44 -12.29 9.34
N GLU A 169 11.08 -12.21 8.16
CA GLU A 169 12.22 -11.31 7.89
C GLU A 169 13.39 -11.50 8.88
N HIS A 170 14.65 -11.44 8.43
CA HIS A 170 15.80 -11.60 9.35
C HIS A 170 15.71 -12.84 10.27
N VAL A 171 15.10 -13.94 9.80
CA VAL A 171 14.76 -15.13 10.59
C VAL A 171 16.02 -15.76 11.20
N GLU A 172 17.15 -15.65 10.49
CA GLU A 172 18.46 -16.07 10.94
C GLU A 172 18.95 -15.32 12.20
N ASN A 173 18.40 -14.14 12.48
CA ASN A 173 18.66 -13.32 13.65
C ASN A 173 17.41 -13.19 14.53
N ASN A 174 16.64 -14.27 14.71
CA ASN A 174 15.51 -14.28 15.62
C ASN A 174 15.95 -14.06 17.08
N LYS A 175 15.41 -13.03 17.73
CA LYS A 175 15.66 -12.67 19.15
C LYS A 175 14.43 -12.86 20.03
N TRP A 176 13.33 -13.39 19.50
CA TRP A 176 12.10 -13.57 20.25
C TRP A 176 12.18 -14.80 21.15
N VAL A 177 11.86 -14.60 22.42
CA VAL A 177 11.85 -15.65 23.45
C VAL A 177 10.63 -15.52 24.35
N ALA A 178 10.15 -16.66 24.85
CA ALA A 178 9.26 -16.66 26.00
C ALA A 178 10.12 -16.69 27.27
N ARG A 179 10.04 -15.63 28.09
CA ARG A 179 10.82 -15.49 29.31
C ARG A 179 9.94 -14.90 30.40
N ASP A 180 9.90 -15.55 31.56
CA ASP A 180 9.16 -15.08 32.74
C ASP A 180 7.66 -14.79 32.52
N GLY A 181 7.02 -15.54 31.61
CA GLY A 181 5.61 -15.34 31.26
C GLY A 181 5.37 -14.24 30.21
N GLU A 182 6.43 -13.72 29.61
CA GLU A 182 6.42 -12.60 28.65
C GLU A 182 6.99 -13.03 27.31
N LEU A 183 6.50 -12.41 26.24
CA LEU A 183 7.02 -12.53 24.89
C LEU A 183 8.00 -11.37 24.68
N VAL A 184 9.30 -11.70 24.59
CA VAL A 184 10.38 -10.71 24.64
C VAL A 184 11.14 -10.71 23.32
N ASN A 185 11.30 -9.54 22.71
CA ASN A 185 12.29 -9.31 21.66
C ASN A 185 13.61 -8.89 22.32
N ASP A 186 14.57 -9.82 22.46
CA ASP A 186 15.85 -9.56 23.13
C ASP A 186 16.89 -8.95 22.17
N ASN A 187 16.59 -7.74 21.67
CA ASN A 187 17.42 -6.99 20.72
C ASN A 187 17.98 -5.69 21.33
N PRO A 188 18.87 -5.76 22.34
CA PRO A 188 19.37 -4.57 23.02
C PRO A 188 20.20 -3.67 22.10
N GLU A 189 20.13 -2.37 22.33
CA GLU A 189 21.09 -1.45 21.76
C GLU A 189 22.47 -1.68 22.40
N VAL A 190 23.51 -1.77 21.57
CA VAL A 190 24.89 -1.94 22.04
C VAL A 190 25.70 -0.72 21.61
N PRO A 191 26.17 0.10 22.57
CA PRO A 191 26.93 1.32 22.26
C PRO A 191 28.13 1.03 21.36
N GLY A 192 28.26 1.82 20.29
CA GLY A 192 29.35 1.69 19.31
C GLY A 192 29.18 0.54 18.31
N GLN A 193 28.07 -0.21 18.35
CA GLN A 193 27.75 -1.22 17.34
C GLN A 193 26.62 -0.74 16.43
N LYS A 194 26.76 -1.02 15.13
CA LYS A 194 25.65 -0.85 14.19
C LYS A 194 24.55 -1.85 14.55
N MET A 195 23.30 -1.37 14.60
CA MET A 195 22.13 -2.22 14.74
C MET A 195 22.13 -3.37 13.73
N ARG A 196 21.73 -4.55 14.19
CA ARG A 196 21.33 -5.63 13.31
C ARG A 196 19.84 -5.87 13.52
N PRO A 197 19.02 -5.82 12.46
CA PRO A 197 17.60 -6.07 12.60
C PRO A 197 17.40 -7.51 13.09
N ALA A 198 16.63 -7.68 14.16
CA ALA A 198 16.15 -8.99 14.56
C ALA A 198 14.93 -9.38 13.72
N ALA A 199 14.51 -10.64 13.84
CA ALA A 199 13.30 -11.07 13.17
C ALA A 199 12.08 -10.27 13.63
N ASN A 200 11.19 -9.99 12.70
CA ASN A 200 9.79 -9.66 12.97
C ASN A 200 9.05 -10.96 13.36
N ILE A 201 7.91 -10.91 14.06
CA ILE A 201 7.07 -12.11 14.30
C ILE A 201 5.60 -11.84 14.02
N MET A 202 4.87 -12.86 13.59
CA MET A 202 3.43 -12.74 13.39
C MET A 202 2.67 -13.96 13.93
N THR A 203 1.40 -13.78 14.26
CA THR A 203 0.53 -14.90 14.58
C THR A 203 0.32 -15.80 13.37
N THR A 204 0.31 -17.11 13.56
CA THR A 204 -0.04 -18.06 12.48
C THR A 204 -1.53 -18.01 12.13
N GLU A 205 -2.36 -17.60 13.08
CA GLU A 205 -3.77 -17.30 12.85
C GLU A 205 -3.98 -15.92 12.20
N LYS A 206 -5.03 -15.80 11.39
CA LYS A 206 -5.44 -14.55 10.73
C LYS A 206 -6.82 -14.12 11.20
N PHE A 207 -7.02 -12.81 11.31
CA PHE A 207 -8.21 -12.19 11.87
C PHE A 207 -8.77 -11.13 10.91
N GLN A 208 -10.10 -11.03 10.87
CA GLN A 208 -10.79 -10.01 10.08
C GLN A 208 -11.18 -8.82 10.98
N ASP A 209 -12.26 -8.96 11.75
CA ASP A 209 -12.65 -8.02 12.79
C ASP A 209 -12.29 -8.62 14.14
N PHE A 210 -11.81 -7.79 15.06
CA PHE A 210 -11.39 -8.27 16.37
C PHE A 210 -11.40 -7.16 17.42
N LYS A 211 -11.40 -7.60 18.68
CA LYS A 211 -10.89 -6.84 19.80
C LYS A 211 -9.58 -7.48 20.26
N LEU A 212 -8.53 -6.69 20.35
CA LEU A 212 -7.21 -7.08 20.84
C LEU A 212 -6.96 -6.35 22.17
N HIS A 213 -6.57 -7.09 23.18
CA HIS A 213 -5.92 -6.54 24.37
C HIS A 213 -4.45 -6.98 24.34
N ILE A 214 -3.53 -6.06 24.59
CA ILE A 214 -2.10 -6.34 24.62
C ILE A 214 -1.42 -5.39 25.61
N GLU A 215 -0.57 -5.95 26.48
CA GLU A 215 0.30 -5.17 27.35
C GLU A 215 1.70 -5.14 26.77
N VAL A 216 2.34 -3.98 26.82
CA VAL A 216 3.70 -3.78 26.32
C VAL A 216 4.53 -2.94 27.27
N ASN A 217 5.81 -3.29 27.40
CA ASN A 217 6.85 -2.45 27.96
C ASN A 217 7.91 -2.21 26.89
N CYS A 218 8.05 -0.94 26.50
CA CYS A 218 9.07 -0.48 25.56
C CYS A 218 10.09 0.34 26.35
N PRO A 219 11.39 -0.02 26.38
CA PRO A 219 12.39 0.74 27.10
C PRO A 219 12.61 2.12 26.47
N GLU A 220 13.29 3.00 27.20
CA GLU A 220 13.77 4.29 26.66
C GLU A 220 14.61 4.05 25.39
N GLY A 221 14.34 4.83 24.34
CA GLY A 221 14.98 4.68 23.02
C GLY A 221 14.55 3.44 22.23
N GLY A 222 13.65 2.62 22.76
CA GLY A 222 13.07 1.48 22.06
C GLY A 222 12.09 1.89 20.96
N ASN A 223 12.00 1.06 19.92
CA ASN A 223 11.02 1.18 18.85
C ASN A 223 10.54 -0.21 18.42
N SER A 224 9.25 -0.32 18.16
CA SER A 224 8.51 -1.50 17.73
C SER A 224 7.15 -1.04 17.19
N GLY A 225 6.29 -2.00 16.85
CA GLY A 225 4.97 -1.72 16.32
C GLY A 225 4.07 -2.94 16.45
N ILE A 226 2.78 -2.67 16.73
CA ILE A 226 1.73 -3.69 16.74
C ILE A 226 0.92 -3.52 15.45
N TYR A 227 1.13 -4.40 14.50
CA TYR A 227 0.47 -4.37 13.21
C TYR A 227 -0.85 -5.13 13.25
N LEU A 228 -1.93 -4.39 13.10
CA LEU A 228 -3.28 -4.89 12.99
C LEU A 228 -3.49 -5.48 11.59
N ARG A 229 -3.88 -6.75 11.52
CA ARG A 229 -3.95 -7.53 10.27
C ARG A 229 -2.65 -7.54 9.46
N GLY A 230 -1.50 -7.27 10.10
CA GLY A 230 -0.21 -7.16 9.42
C GLY A 230 -0.07 -5.93 8.51
N ARG A 231 -0.94 -4.92 8.64
CA ARG A 231 -1.00 -3.79 7.68
C ARG A 231 -1.08 -2.41 8.31
N TYR A 232 -1.62 -2.30 9.53
CA TYR A 232 -1.81 -1.00 10.18
C TYR A 232 -1.08 -0.98 11.51
N GLU A 233 -0.02 -0.19 11.58
CA GLU A 233 0.84 -0.09 12.75
C GLU A 233 0.23 0.82 13.81
N LEU A 234 0.01 0.23 14.98
CA LEU A 234 -0.09 0.95 16.24
C LEU A 234 1.32 1.09 16.82
N GLN A 235 1.82 2.32 16.88
CA GLN A 235 3.22 2.62 17.21
C GLN A 235 3.57 2.24 18.65
N VAL A 236 4.69 1.53 18.84
CA VAL A 236 5.27 1.21 20.14
C VAL A 236 6.66 1.83 20.24
N GLY A 237 6.78 2.93 20.97
CA GLY A 237 8.07 3.60 21.21
C GLY A 237 8.04 5.08 20.82
N THR A 238 9.17 5.60 20.37
CA THR A 238 9.31 7.02 20.00
C THR A 238 10.30 7.18 18.85
N GLU A 239 10.06 8.18 18.00
CA GLU A 239 11.04 8.65 17.01
C GLU A 239 11.63 10.03 17.38
N GLY A 240 11.62 10.37 18.68
CA GLY A 240 12.27 11.57 19.21
C GLY A 240 11.38 12.81 19.26
N GLY A 241 10.06 12.66 19.19
CA GLY A 241 9.08 13.70 19.51
C GLY A 241 8.86 14.77 18.43
N ARG A 242 9.47 14.63 17.26
CA ARG A 242 9.39 15.64 16.19
C ARG A 242 8.11 15.53 15.36
N ILE A 243 7.63 14.30 15.15
CA ILE A 243 6.43 14.02 14.35
C ILE A 243 5.45 13.31 15.28
N PRO A 244 4.39 13.97 15.77
CA PRO A 244 3.47 13.38 16.74
C PRO A 244 2.84 12.05 16.30
N SER A 245 2.61 11.83 15.00
CA SER A 245 2.09 10.57 14.45
C SER A 245 3.11 9.43 14.40
N HIS A 246 4.32 9.61 14.94
CA HIS A 246 5.38 8.60 15.04
C HIS A 246 5.68 8.25 16.50
N GLU A 247 4.82 8.67 17.43
CA GLU A 247 5.00 8.49 18.87
C GLU A 247 4.09 7.39 19.43
N MET A 248 4.38 6.93 20.65
CA MET A 248 3.69 5.82 21.32
C MET A 248 2.17 5.96 21.25
N GLY A 249 1.51 4.94 20.70
CA GLY A 249 0.05 4.89 20.55
C GLY A 249 -0.51 5.63 19.33
N ALA A 250 0.34 6.20 18.46
CA ALA A 250 -0.08 6.69 17.16
C ALA A 250 -0.57 5.54 16.26
N ILE A 251 -1.49 5.82 15.34
CA ILE A 251 -1.56 5.03 14.12
C ILE A 251 -0.48 5.59 13.22
N TYR A 252 0.59 4.82 12.99
CA TYR A 252 1.85 5.35 12.46
C TYR A 252 1.62 6.20 11.21
N SER A 253 2.20 7.40 11.23
CA SER A 253 2.11 8.42 10.18
C SER A 253 0.71 9.02 9.93
N TRP A 254 -0.38 8.29 10.22
CA TRP A 254 -1.76 8.74 9.96
C TRP A 254 -2.37 9.57 11.08
N TYR A 255 -2.33 9.09 12.32
CA TYR A 255 -3.03 9.71 13.44
C TYR A 255 -2.13 9.82 14.66
N ALA A 256 -1.89 11.05 15.10
CA ALA A 256 -1.16 11.32 16.32
C ALA A 256 -1.96 10.90 17.57
N PRO A 257 -1.28 10.56 18.69
CA PRO A 257 -1.92 10.45 20.00
C PRO A 257 -2.63 11.76 20.38
N PRO A 258 -3.53 11.73 21.39
CA PRO A 258 -4.13 12.93 21.95
C PRO A 258 -3.08 13.95 22.40
N GLU A 259 -3.40 15.23 22.29
CA GLU A 259 -2.51 16.30 22.71
C GLU A 259 -2.07 16.13 24.18
N GLY A 260 -0.77 16.26 24.43
CA GLY A 260 -0.19 16.09 25.77
C GLY A 260 -0.05 14.64 26.24
N ALA A 261 -0.36 13.64 25.39
CA ALA A 261 -0.03 12.25 25.66
C ALA A 261 1.47 12.09 25.90
N LYS A 262 1.83 11.27 26.89
CA LYS A 262 3.22 10.94 27.23
C LYS A 262 3.57 9.58 26.65
N ASN A 263 4.83 9.39 26.29
CA ASN A 263 5.31 8.10 25.82
C ASN A 263 5.39 7.06 26.95
N ASP A 264 5.65 7.49 28.20
CA ASP A 264 5.72 6.63 29.40
C ASP A 264 6.57 5.35 29.18
N LEU A 265 7.73 5.52 28.52
CA LEU A 265 8.65 4.42 28.22
C LEU A 265 9.25 3.80 29.49
N GLY A 266 9.63 2.53 29.39
CA GLY A 266 10.13 1.70 30.49
C GLY A 266 9.04 1.21 31.46
N GLN A 267 7.78 1.62 31.25
CA GLN A 267 6.64 1.18 32.05
C GLN A 267 5.74 0.24 31.25
N TRP A 268 5.04 -0.64 31.96
CA TRP A 268 3.95 -1.41 31.36
C TRP A 268 2.79 -0.49 31.04
N THR A 269 2.35 -0.54 29.80
CA THR A 269 1.15 0.13 29.30
C THR A 269 0.27 -0.90 28.58
N THR A 270 -1.01 -0.60 28.49
CA THR A 270 -2.03 -1.46 27.88
C THR A 270 -2.57 -0.82 26.62
N PHE A 271 -2.83 -1.62 25.59
CA PHE A 271 -3.62 -1.23 24.43
C PHE A 271 -4.85 -2.12 24.32
N ASP A 272 -6.03 -1.49 24.31
CA ASP A 272 -7.30 -2.11 23.97
C ASP A 272 -7.73 -1.59 22.60
N VAL A 273 -7.65 -2.47 21.59
CA VAL A 273 -7.93 -2.14 20.20
C VAL A 273 -9.21 -2.82 19.76
N THR A 274 -10.12 -2.09 19.12
CA THR A 274 -11.24 -2.66 18.35
C THR A 274 -11.04 -2.29 16.90
N LEU A 275 -10.87 -3.29 16.03
CA LEU A 275 -10.83 -3.12 14.58
C LEU A 275 -12.05 -3.79 13.96
N VAL A 276 -12.88 -2.99 13.28
CA VAL A 276 -14.02 -3.47 12.50
C VAL A 276 -13.99 -2.79 11.16
N GLY A 277 -14.00 -3.57 10.08
CA GLY A 277 -13.86 -2.94 8.78
C GLY A 277 -12.45 -2.39 8.59
N ARG A 278 -12.37 -1.08 8.36
CA ARG A 278 -11.15 -0.27 8.46
C ARG A 278 -11.23 0.80 9.54
N HIS A 279 -12.20 0.71 10.45
CA HIS A 279 -12.31 1.64 11.56
C HIS A 279 -11.64 1.06 12.79
N VAL A 280 -10.79 1.87 13.42
CA VAL A 280 -10.05 1.49 14.61
C VAL A 280 -10.45 2.35 15.80
N THR A 281 -10.70 1.71 16.92
CA THR A 281 -10.76 2.35 18.23
C THR A 281 -9.56 1.87 19.05
N VAL A 282 -8.83 2.76 19.67
CA VAL A 282 -7.67 2.44 20.53
C VAL A 282 -7.82 3.16 21.85
N LEU A 283 -7.80 2.40 22.94
CA LEU A 283 -7.56 2.92 24.27
C LEU A 283 -6.16 2.53 24.70
N ARG A 284 -5.44 3.47 25.32
CA ARG A 284 -4.18 3.19 26.01
C ARG A 284 -4.34 3.51 27.49
N ASP A 285 -4.07 2.53 28.35
CA ASP A 285 -4.29 2.64 29.81
C ASP A 285 -5.68 3.17 30.16
N GLY A 286 -6.69 2.65 29.43
CA GLY A 286 -8.09 3.04 29.58
C GLY A 286 -8.44 4.44 29.07
N LYS A 287 -7.50 5.19 28.49
CA LYS A 287 -7.74 6.53 27.90
C LYS A 287 -7.95 6.40 26.39
N MET A 288 -8.91 7.13 25.86
CA MET A 288 -9.18 7.15 24.41
C MET A 288 -8.01 7.81 23.66
N TYR A 289 -7.44 7.09 22.68
CA TYR A 289 -6.40 7.60 21.78
C TYR A 289 -6.96 7.84 20.39
N HIS A 290 -7.69 6.86 19.86
CA HIS A 290 -8.34 6.93 18.56
C HIS A 290 -9.79 6.46 18.73
N ASP A 291 -10.76 7.31 18.42
CA ASP A 291 -12.19 6.99 18.58
C ASP A 291 -12.82 6.66 17.23
N ASN A 292 -12.94 5.35 16.93
CA ASN A 292 -13.53 4.82 15.71
C ASN A 292 -13.11 5.56 14.43
N VAL A 293 -11.81 5.86 14.29
CA VAL A 293 -11.27 6.58 13.14
C VAL A 293 -11.12 5.64 11.94
N GLU A 294 -11.40 6.14 10.74
CA GLU A 294 -11.17 5.40 9.50
C GLU A 294 -9.66 5.33 9.19
N LEU A 295 -9.11 4.13 8.99
CA LEU A 295 -7.75 3.95 8.49
C LEU A 295 -7.74 4.24 6.98
N PRO A 296 -7.00 5.25 6.49
CA PRO A 296 -7.01 5.60 5.07
C PRO A 296 -6.51 4.45 4.18
N GLY A 297 -5.41 3.82 4.61
CA GLY A 297 -4.78 2.66 3.99
C GLY A 297 -3.75 2.04 4.94
N PRO A 298 -2.96 1.05 4.47
CA PRO A 298 -1.86 0.47 5.23
C PRO A 298 -0.84 1.52 5.71
N THR A 299 -0.08 1.19 6.74
CA THR A 299 1.11 1.94 7.17
C THR A 299 2.36 1.36 6.50
N GLY A 300 3.50 2.05 6.61
CA GLY A 300 4.79 1.46 6.28
C GLY A 300 5.00 0.18 7.09
N GLY A 301 5.75 -0.79 6.54
CA GLY A 301 5.99 -2.09 7.17
C GLY A 301 4.86 -3.11 6.99
N ALA A 302 3.80 -2.80 6.22
CA ALA A 302 2.75 -3.77 5.92
C ALA A 302 3.32 -5.04 5.24
N LEU A 303 2.71 -6.19 5.52
CA LEU A 303 3.10 -7.48 4.94
C LEU A 303 2.64 -7.64 3.49
N ASP A 304 1.47 -7.09 3.17
CA ASP A 304 0.86 -7.13 1.85
C ASP A 304 -0.17 -5.99 1.69
N SER A 305 -0.63 -5.78 0.45
CA SER A 305 -1.63 -4.76 0.13
C SER A 305 -3.06 -5.31 0.13
N ASN A 306 -3.32 -6.52 0.64
CA ASN A 306 -4.65 -7.15 0.57
C ASN A 306 -5.56 -6.69 1.71
N GLU A 307 -5.92 -5.40 1.77
CA GLU A 307 -6.73 -4.82 2.86
C GLU A 307 -8.05 -5.57 3.11
N GLY A 308 -8.61 -6.19 2.06
CA GLY A 308 -9.83 -7.00 2.09
C GLY A 308 -9.75 -8.26 2.95
N GLU A 309 -8.56 -8.84 3.05
CA GLU A 309 -8.36 -10.19 3.58
C GLU A 309 -8.05 -10.20 5.08
N PRO A 310 -8.36 -11.32 5.77
CA PRO A 310 -7.89 -11.53 7.12
C PRO A 310 -6.37 -11.46 7.19
N GLY A 311 -5.83 -10.93 8.28
CA GLY A 311 -4.38 -10.82 8.48
C GLY A 311 -3.97 -11.15 9.91
N PRO A 312 -2.67 -11.42 10.14
CA PRO A 312 -2.17 -11.77 11.47
C PRO A 312 -2.09 -10.54 12.38
N ILE A 313 -1.80 -10.76 13.66
CA ILE A 313 -1.15 -9.73 14.48
C ILE A 313 0.35 -9.87 14.25
N TYR A 314 1.02 -8.80 13.84
CA TYR A 314 2.46 -8.75 13.58
C TYR A 314 3.12 -7.80 14.59
N LEU A 315 4.22 -8.23 15.21
CA LEU A 315 5.04 -7.43 16.11
C LEU A 315 6.40 -7.16 15.47
N GLN A 316 6.75 -5.88 15.38
CA GLN A 316 8.00 -5.42 14.80
C GLN A 316 9.17 -5.68 15.76
N GLY A 317 10.13 -6.49 15.34
CA GLY A 317 11.32 -6.84 16.10
C GLY A 317 12.64 -6.38 15.46
N ASP A 318 12.60 -5.92 14.21
CA ASP A 318 13.74 -5.42 13.45
C ASP A 318 14.29 -4.06 13.91
N HIS A 319 13.64 -3.43 14.90
CA HIS A 319 14.08 -2.21 15.57
C HIS A 319 14.83 -2.50 16.88
N HIS A 320 15.37 -1.43 17.48
CA HIS A 320 16.15 -1.51 18.72
C HIS A 320 15.27 -1.58 19.97
N GLY A 321 15.80 -2.25 20.99
CA GLY A 321 15.25 -2.26 22.34
C GLY A 321 14.84 -3.65 22.78
N VAL A 322 14.97 -3.92 24.09
CA VAL A 322 14.42 -5.14 24.68
C VAL A 322 12.93 -4.89 24.94
N ILE A 323 12.10 -5.22 23.95
CA ILE A 323 10.64 -5.01 24.02
C ILE A 323 9.99 -6.23 24.67
N GLN A 324 9.07 -5.99 25.61
CA GLN A 324 8.38 -7.04 26.34
C GLN A 324 6.88 -6.93 26.13
N TYR A 325 6.23 -8.04 25.82
CA TYR A 325 4.79 -8.13 25.65
C TYR A 325 4.21 -9.19 26.58
N ARG A 326 2.99 -8.96 27.07
CA ARG A 326 2.25 -9.97 27.83
C ARG A 326 0.75 -9.77 27.71
N ASN A 327 -0.01 -10.72 28.26
CA ASN A 327 -1.47 -10.67 28.32
C ASN A 327 -2.10 -10.35 26.95
N ILE A 328 -1.61 -11.02 25.90
CA ILE A 328 -2.09 -10.80 24.53
C ILE A 328 -3.37 -11.62 24.36
N THR A 329 -4.52 -10.98 24.25
CA THR A 329 -5.80 -11.67 24.08
C THR A 329 -6.61 -11.13 22.92
N ILE A 330 -7.39 -12.01 22.30
CA ILE A 330 -8.25 -11.66 21.16
C ILE A 330 -9.68 -12.14 21.35
N SER A 331 -10.63 -11.31 20.93
CA SER A 331 -12.04 -11.64 20.76
C SER A 331 -12.44 -11.38 19.31
N VAL A 332 -13.22 -12.29 18.73
CA VAL A 332 -13.74 -12.17 17.36
C VAL A 332 -15.28 -12.09 17.38
N PRO A 333 -15.93 -11.64 16.30
CA PRO A 333 -17.39 -11.64 16.23
C PRO A 333 -17.96 -13.04 16.43
N LYS A 334 -19.04 -13.17 17.20
CA LYS A 334 -19.79 -14.42 17.23
C LYS A 334 -20.58 -14.57 15.94
N LYS A 335 -20.44 -15.73 15.30
CA LYS A 335 -21.37 -16.19 14.26
C LYS A 335 -22.79 -16.32 14.84
#